data_AF-A0A8J4VBM0-F1
#
_entry.id   AF-A0A8J4VBM0-F1
#
_cell.length_a   1.000
_cell.length_b   1.000
_cell.length_c   1.000
_cell.angle_alpha   90.00
_cell.angle_beta   90.00
_cell.angle_gamma   90.00
#
_symmetry.space_group_name_H-M   'P 1'
#
loop_
_entity.id
_entity.type
_entity.pdbx_description
1 polymer ?
#
loop_
_entity_poly.entity_id
_entity_poly.type
_entity_poly.pdbx_seq_one_letter_code
_entity_poly.pdbx_strand_id
1 'polypeptide(L)'
;MAEDGDGGKRITRYSDFVKVHGLLLAASGLPQSLHFQLFQKLTSETFDGGAHFSIEPTSDGRQRRLLLTSSDSMAKESHVFLIDHAWTFRLSDAYKQLQEVSGLAERMAALMCVDVDLNSNAEEETEEVVDGISHQNGTKLSVFEAMESVIHGAKENGDGAVRWLELDIDDDTFLSLDLSSRFPGLLALSLCGNKLENVEIIAREVTKFEQLRALWLNNNPVVKNCDSQLENRVLQGLPRLEIYNSRFTAKFGAWALGFCGGVCIHNLISKLFYIMANPESWFHTPQNFFIKEYEKHCKKLQSKSLISPSIQSSTTRSIHHTDGSPLHLYTDLPHVEEFLTRLEFVSISEPKDADIVWTSTQVDEDMKKAAGITDQQYINQFRFEACLVMKHHLAETVHKAYGSPEWLQPTYNLETHLSQLIGDYYVRKRDGLDNLWILKPWNMA
;
A
#
# COMPACT_ATOMS: atom_id res chain seq x y z
N MET A 1 -27.16 5.74 30.62
CA MET A 1 -26.66 4.78 31.63
C MET A 1 -26.97 3.38 31.14
N ALA A 2 -26.03 2.80 30.42
CA ALA A 2 -25.88 1.37 30.21
C ALA A 2 -24.37 1.19 30.25
N GLU A 3 -23.91 0.54 31.32
CA GLU A 3 -22.50 0.23 31.56
C GLU A 3 -22.09 -0.86 30.58
N ASP A 4 -21.12 -0.56 29.72
CA ASP A 4 -20.48 -1.53 28.84
C ASP A 4 -19.45 -2.29 29.66
N GLY A 5 -19.49 -3.62 29.52
CA GLY A 5 -18.80 -4.58 30.37
C GLY A 5 -17.29 -4.67 30.11
N ASP A 6 -16.58 -4.95 31.20
CA ASP A 6 -15.20 -5.47 31.29
C ASP A 6 -14.13 -4.72 30.46
N GLY A 7 -13.90 -3.45 30.83
CA GLY A 7 -12.65 -2.78 30.46
C GLY A 7 -11.46 -3.52 31.05
N GLY A 8 -10.74 -4.27 30.22
CA GLY A 8 -9.55 -5.04 30.60
C GLY A 8 -8.62 -4.22 31.49
N LYS A 9 -8.32 -4.72 32.70
CA LYS A 9 -7.46 -4.03 33.67
C LYS A 9 -6.14 -3.63 33.01
N ARG A 10 -5.86 -2.32 32.97
CA ARG A 10 -4.59 -1.76 32.47
C ARG A 10 -3.44 -2.42 33.23
N ILE A 11 -2.49 -3.02 32.51
CA ILE A 11 -1.30 -3.66 33.09
C ILE A 11 -0.44 -2.55 33.73
N THR A 12 -0.20 -2.64 35.04
CA THR A 12 0.53 -1.60 35.81
C THR A 12 1.91 -2.03 36.27
N ARG A 13 2.25 -3.33 36.17
CA ARG A 13 3.55 -3.87 36.56
C ARG A 13 4.30 -4.39 35.36
N TYR A 14 5.60 -4.07 35.29
CA TYR A 14 6.47 -4.55 34.21
C TYR A 14 6.54 -6.07 34.12
N SER A 15 6.56 -6.78 35.26
CA SER A 15 6.56 -8.25 35.28
C SER A 15 5.34 -8.85 34.59
N ASP A 16 4.18 -8.21 34.75
CA ASP A 16 2.94 -8.65 34.14
C ASP A 16 2.93 -8.30 32.64
N PHE A 17 3.50 -7.15 32.26
CA PHE A 17 3.67 -6.75 30.86
C PHE A 17 4.53 -7.75 30.08
N VAL A 18 5.71 -8.12 30.59
CA VAL A 18 6.58 -9.11 29.94
C VAL A 18 5.91 -10.48 29.87
N LYS A 19 5.21 -10.88 30.93
CA LYS A 19 4.49 -12.16 30.95
C LYS A 19 3.35 -12.21 29.93
N VAL A 20 2.58 -11.14 29.80
CA VAL A 20 1.42 -11.09 28.88
C VAL A 20 1.88 -10.90 27.43
N HIS A 21 2.89 -10.08 27.19
CA HIS A 21 3.32 -9.68 25.85
C HIS A 21 4.63 -10.33 25.38
N GLY A 22 5.20 -11.28 26.14
CA GLY A 22 6.52 -11.85 25.87
C GLY A 22 6.69 -12.42 24.47
N LEU A 23 5.65 -13.08 23.93
CA LEU A 23 5.67 -13.58 22.55
C LEU A 23 5.72 -12.44 21.52
N LEU A 24 4.95 -11.36 21.74
CA LEU A 24 4.92 -10.21 20.85
C LEU A 24 6.25 -9.43 20.90
N LEU A 25 6.84 -9.30 22.10
CA LEU A 25 8.14 -8.66 22.30
C LEU A 25 9.28 -9.43 21.62
N ALA A 26 9.23 -10.77 21.65
CA ALA A 26 10.17 -11.62 20.93
C ALA A 26 9.96 -11.51 19.42
N ALA A 27 8.71 -11.65 18.96
CA ALA A 27 8.37 -11.57 17.54
C ALA A 27 8.65 -10.20 16.92
N SER A 28 8.61 -9.11 17.71
CA SER A 28 8.99 -7.78 17.24
C SER A 28 10.50 -7.61 17.06
N GLY A 29 11.32 -8.56 17.51
CA GLY A 29 12.78 -8.47 17.52
C GLY A 29 13.32 -7.38 18.44
N LEU A 30 12.52 -6.93 19.43
CA LEU A 30 12.93 -5.85 20.33
C LEU A 30 13.87 -6.41 21.41
N PRO A 31 15.09 -5.87 21.59
CA PRO A 31 16.01 -6.31 22.63
C PRO A 31 15.40 -6.24 24.02
N GLN A 32 15.67 -7.26 24.84
CA GLN A 32 15.11 -7.37 26.20
C GLN A 32 15.49 -6.17 27.09
N SER A 33 16.66 -5.57 26.86
CA SER A 33 17.13 -4.35 27.54
C SER A 33 16.17 -3.16 27.35
N LEU A 34 15.41 -3.11 26.25
CA LEU A 34 14.51 -2.02 25.90
C LEU A 34 13.06 -2.27 26.29
N HIS A 35 12.70 -3.48 26.75
CA HIS A 35 11.32 -3.84 27.10
C HIS A 35 10.77 -2.96 28.22
N PHE A 36 11.58 -2.62 29.22
CA PHE A 36 11.16 -1.75 30.32
C PHE A 36 10.91 -0.31 29.84
N GLN A 37 11.78 0.21 28.96
CA GLN A 37 11.61 1.54 28.37
C GLN A 37 10.32 1.59 27.54
N LEU A 38 10.04 0.55 26.74
CA LEU A 38 8.79 0.44 26.00
C LEU A 38 7.58 0.42 26.94
N PHE A 39 7.61 -0.39 28.00
CA PHE A 39 6.55 -0.45 28.99
C PHE A 39 6.27 0.91 29.64
N GLN A 40 7.31 1.65 30.03
CA GLN A 40 7.16 2.99 30.60
C GLN A 40 6.49 3.95 29.61
N LYS A 41 6.93 3.95 28.35
CA LYS A 41 6.38 4.82 27.31
C LYS A 41 4.92 4.48 26.99
N LEU A 42 4.57 3.21 26.85
CA LEU A 42 3.18 2.78 26.64
C LEU A 42 2.29 3.11 27.84
N THR A 43 2.79 2.92 29.07
CA THR A 43 2.02 3.22 30.28
C THR A 43 1.76 4.71 30.43
N SER A 44 2.73 5.55 30.06
CA SER A 44 2.65 7.01 30.14
C SER A 44 2.12 7.68 28.87
N GLU A 45 1.81 6.92 27.82
CA GLU A 45 1.42 7.45 26.51
C GLU A 45 2.45 8.46 25.94
N THR A 46 3.73 8.16 26.13
CA THR A 46 4.84 9.01 25.67
C THR A 46 5.22 8.65 24.25
N PHE A 47 4.91 9.53 23.28
CA PHE A 47 5.26 9.39 21.86
C PHE A 47 6.42 10.32 21.51
N ASP A 48 7.64 9.78 21.53
CA ASP A 48 8.88 10.56 21.46
C ASP A 48 9.63 10.46 20.13
N GLY A 49 9.12 9.69 19.17
CA GLY A 49 9.79 9.53 17.87
C GLY A 49 10.05 10.86 17.17
N GLY A 50 9.12 11.82 17.22
CA GLY A 50 9.30 13.14 16.61
C GLY A 50 10.38 14.03 17.25
N ALA A 51 10.88 13.68 18.45
CA ALA A 51 11.99 14.40 19.08
C ALA A 51 13.36 13.95 18.55
N HIS A 52 13.43 12.74 17.98
CA HIS A 52 14.66 12.12 17.50
C HIS A 52 14.72 11.99 15.99
N PHE A 53 13.56 11.96 15.33
CA PHE A 53 13.50 11.81 13.88
C PHE A 53 12.74 12.95 13.22
N SER A 54 13.29 13.44 12.12
CA SER A 54 12.60 14.31 11.18
C SER A 54 12.40 13.60 9.84
N ILE A 55 11.40 14.05 9.11
CA ILE A 55 11.17 13.63 7.74
C ILE A 55 11.70 14.75 6.85
N GLU A 56 12.64 14.45 5.96
CA GLU A 56 13.17 15.40 4.99
C GLU A 56 12.88 14.95 3.56
N PRO A 57 12.72 15.91 2.63
CA PRO A 57 12.78 15.65 1.19
C PRO A 57 14.11 14.99 0.78
N THR A 58 14.05 14.04 -0.15
CA THR A 58 15.22 13.60 -0.92
C THR A 58 15.46 14.56 -2.10
N SER A 59 16.65 14.50 -2.71
CA SER A 59 17.06 15.40 -3.81
C SER A 59 16.17 15.34 -5.05
N ASP A 60 15.46 14.23 -5.25
CA ASP A 60 14.50 14.04 -6.34
C ASP A 60 13.07 14.48 -5.97
N GLY A 61 12.84 14.88 -4.70
CA GLY A 61 11.57 15.42 -4.21
C GLY A 61 10.42 14.41 -4.08
N ARG A 62 10.48 13.29 -4.79
CA ARG A 62 9.42 12.28 -4.86
C ARG A 62 9.45 11.28 -3.72
N GLN A 63 10.47 11.34 -2.87
CA GLN A 63 10.60 10.51 -1.70
C GLN A 63 10.86 11.36 -0.46
N ARG A 64 10.47 10.81 0.69
CA ARG A 64 10.87 11.32 1.99
C ARG A 64 11.85 10.33 2.60
N ARG A 65 12.91 10.87 3.19
CA ARG A 65 13.82 10.11 4.04
C ARG A 65 13.58 10.49 5.50
N LEU A 66 13.63 9.49 6.37
CA LEU A 66 13.63 9.71 7.81
C LEU A 66 15.07 9.98 8.24
N LEU A 67 15.35 11.12 8.84
CA LEU A 67 16.64 11.43 9.45
C LEU A 67 16.56 11.34 10.95
N LEU A 68 17.65 10.84 11.53
CA LEU A 68 17.96 11.05 12.92
C LEU A 68 18.40 12.52 13.11
N THR A 69 17.62 13.31 13.84
CA THR A 69 17.94 14.71 14.17
C THR A 69 18.79 14.86 15.42
N SER A 70 18.86 13.81 16.25
CA SER A 70 19.70 13.83 17.44
C SER A 70 21.18 13.94 17.03
N SER A 71 21.89 14.90 17.65
CA SER A 71 23.33 15.10 17.47
C SER A 71 24.18 13.96 18.03
N ASP A 72 23.58 13.11 18.85
CA ASP A 72 24.26 12.05 19.56
C ASP A 72 24.28 10.77 18.73
N SER A 73 25.42 10.09 18.70
CA SER A 73 25.51 8.79 18.06
C SER A 73 24.65 7.78 18.81
N MET A 74 23.75 7.09 18.10
CA MET A 74 22.95 6.02 18.70
C MET A 74 23.69 4.69 18.60
N ALA A 75 23.99 4.10 19.75
CA ALA A 75 24.56 2.75 19.81
C ALA A 75 23.52 1.70 19.37
N LYS A 76 24.01 0.54 18.91
CA LYS A 76 23.16 -0.60 18.59
C LYS A 76 22.26 -0.95 19.79
N GLU A 77 20.97 -1.18 19.56
CA GLU A 77 20.00 -1.66 20.57
C GLU A 77 19.85 -0.74 21.80
N SER A 78 20.08 0.57 21.64
CA SER A 78 20.10 1.53 22.75
C SER A 78 18.77 2.24 23.02
N HIS A 79 17.85 2.29 22.06
CA HIS A 79 16.61 3.06 22.16
C HIS A 79 15.42 2.36 21.51
N VAL A 80 14.22 2.55 22.08
CA VAL A 80 12.93 2.24 21.45
C VAL A 80 12.11 3.53 21.38
N PHE A 81 11.45 3.83 20.27
CA PHE A 81 10.68 5.06 20.07
C PHE A 81 9.21 4.75 19.78
N LEU A 82 8.31 5.58 20.32
CA LEU A 82 6.89 5.49 20.00
C LEU A 82 6.46 6.66 19.12
N ILE A 83 5.60 6.37 18.14
CA ILE A 83 4.96 7.35 17.27
C ILE A 83 3.45 7.16 17.31
N ASP A 84 2.73 8.24 17.04
CA ASP A 84 1.29 8.18 16.81
C ASP A 84 1.00 7.99 15.32
N HIS A 85 -0.20 7.49 15.01
CA HIS A 85 -0.68 7.41 13.64
C HIS A 85 -0.93 8.80 13.08
N ALA A 86 -0.30 9.11 11.94
CA ALA A 86 -0.46 10.41 11.27
C ALA A 86 -1.92 10.75 10.92
N TRP A 87 -2.75 9.72 10.67
CA TRP A 87 -4.18 9.83 10.46
C TRP A 87 -4.89 8.50 10.69
N THR A 88 -5.94 8.49 11.53
CA THR A 88 -6.81 7.32 11.75
C THR A 88 -8.22 7.64 11.28
N PHE A 89 -8.78 6.82 10.39
CA PHE A 89 -10.10 7.10 9.79
C PHE A 89 -10.87 5.83 9.42
N ARG A 90 -12.18 5.98 9.26
CA ARG A 90 -13.04 5.04 8.52
C ARG A 90 -13.11 5.49 7.08
N LEU A 91 -13.10 4.53 6.13
CA LEU A 91 -13.06 4.86 4.70
C LEU A 91 -14.22 5.76 4.25
N SER A 92 -15.41 5.59 4.84
CA SER A 92 -16.59 6.43 4.56
C SER A 92 -16.40 7.91 4.92
N ASP A 93 -15.52 8.19 5.88
CA ASP A 93 -15.35 9.52 6.47
C ASP A 93 -14.07 10.19 5.95
N ALA A 94 -13.22 9.46 5.24
CA ALA A 94 -11.88 9.88 4.81
C ALA A 94 -11.93 11.20 4.00
N TYR A 95 -12.77 11.24 2.98
CA TYR A 95 -12.93 12.42 2.12
C TYR A 95 -13.46 13.63 2.88
N LYS A 96 -14.47 13.41 3.73
CA LYS A 96 -15.05 14.46 4.56
C LYS A 96 -14.01 15.03 5.54
N GLN A 97 -13.21 14.17 6.16
CA GLN A 97 -12.14 14.60 7.06
C GLN A 97 -11.05 15.40 6.34
N LEU A 98 -10.66 14.99 5.13
CA LEU A 98 -9.69 15.75 4.32
C LEU A 98 -10.19 17.15 3.96
N GLN A 99 -11.51 17.33 3.78
CA GLN A 99 -12.11 18.64 3.50
C GLN A 99 -12.31 19.50 4.74
N GLU A 100 -12.77 18.90 5.84
CA GLU A 100 -13.24 19.63 7.02
C GLU A 100 -12.15 19.82 8.07
N VAL A 101 -11.17 18.91 8.16
CA VAL A 101 -10.07 19.01 9.12
C VAL A 101 -8.99 19.90 8.52
N SER A 102 -8.94 21.15 8.98
CA SER A 102 -7.97 22.14 8.51
C SER A 102 -6.53 21.63 8.60
N GLY A 103 -5.79 21.77 7.49
CA GLY A 103 -4.39 21.38 7.41
C GLY A 103 -4.16 19.87 7.22
N LEU A 104 -5.18 19.02 7.28
CA LEU A 104 -5.00 17.57 7.17
C LEU A 104 -4.58 17.17 5.76
N ALA A 105 -5.26 17.71 4.74
CA ALA A 105 -4.93 17.43 3.35
C ALA A 105 -3.49 17.88 3.00
N GLU A 106 -3.09 19.05 3.48
CA GLU A 106 -1.75 19.60 3.29
C GLU A 106 -0.68 18.75 3.99
N ARG A 107 -0.95 18.30 5.23
CA ARG A 107 -0.04 17.38 5.95
C ARG A 107 0.07 16.03 5.25
N MET A 108 -1.03 15.47 4.74
CA MET A 108 -1.02 14.21 4.00
C MET A 108 -0.28 14.36 2.67
N ALA A 109 -0.51 15.46 1.94
CA ALA A 109 0.21 15.78 0.72
C ALA A 109 1.72 15.88 0.98
N ALA A 110 2.13 16.58 2.04
CA ALA A 110 3.53 16.73 2.44
C ALA A 110 4.21 15.40 2.79
N LEU A 111 3.50 14.54 3.54
CA LEU A 111 3.99 13.22 3.91
C LEU A 111 4.11 12.28 2.70
N MET A 112 3.21 12.43 1.73
CA MET A 112 3.15 11.62 0.51
C MET A 112 3.96 12.20 -0.66
N CYS A 113 4.76 13.26 -0.43
CA CYS A 113 5.56 13.96 -1.45
C CYS A 113 4.76 14.59 -2.59
N VAL A 114 3.46 14.82 -2.40
CA VAL A 114 2.58 15.47 -3.41
C VAL A 114 2.72 17.00 -3.35
N ASP A 115 3.40 17.52 -2.32
CA ASP A 115 3.76 18.93 -2.16
C ASP A 115 5.04 19.33 -2.90
N VAL A 116 5.92 18.39 -3.27
CA VAL A 116 7.20 18.73 -3.93
C VAL A 116 7.04 19.06 -5.41
N ASP A 117 5.97 18.58 -6.04
CA ASP A 117 5.52 19.08 -7.35
C ASP A 117 5.15 20.59 -7.30
N LEU A 118 5.13 21.22 -6.11
CA LEU A 118 4.90 22.65 -5.93
C LEU A 118 6.17 23.47 -5.59
N ASN A 119 7.29 22.86 -5.16
CA ASN A 119 8.40 23.57 -4.49
C ASN A 119 9.81 23.35 -5.08
N SER A 120 10.01 22.55 -6.13
CA SER A 120 11.34 22.28 -6.71
C SER A 120 12.00 23.44 -7.47
N ASN A 121 11.46 24.66 -7.42
CA ASN A 121 11.91 25.82 -8.21
C ASN A 121 12.71 26.88 -7.43
N ALA A 122 13.20 26.57 -6.22
CA ALA A 122 13.70 27.61 -5.30
C ALA A 122 15.21 27.62 -5.01
N GLU A 123 16.02 26.71 -5.53
CA GLU A 123 17.46 26.67 -5.20
C GLU A 123 18.36 26.58 -6.43
N GLU A 124 18.32 27.62 -7.28
CA GLU A 124 19.46 28.00 -8.14
C GLU A 124 19.21 29.43 -8.64
N GLU A 125 19.62 30.46 -7.87
CA GLU A 125 20.13 31.74 -8.41
C GLU A 125 20.66 32.63 -7.27
N THR A 126 21.97 32.89 -7.31
CA THR A 126 22.75 33.71 -6.37
C THR A 126 22.54 35.22 -6.55
N GLU A 127 22.56 35.94 -5.41
CA GLU A 127 22.94 37.34 -5.16
C GLU A 127 22.39 38.47 -6.06
N GLU A 128 21.50 39.33 -5.52
CA GLU A 128 21.76 40.77 -5.31
C GLU A 128 20.63 41.45 -4.50
N VAL A 129 21.00 42.52 -3.80
CA VAL A 129 20.24 43.24 -2.75
C VAL A 129 19.28 44.28 -3.36
N VAL A 130 18.08 44.48 -2.79
CA VAL A 130 17.48 45.76 -2.29
C VAL A 130 15.94 45.66 -2.16
N ASP A 131 15.51 45.76 -0.89
CA ASP A 131 14.32 46.43 -0.29
C ASP A 131 12.92 46.45 -0.97
N GLY A 132 11.89 46.12 -0.16
CA GLY A 132 10.52 46.64 -0.33
C GLY A 132 9.37 45.64 -0.58
N ILE A 133 8.70 45.23 0.50
CA ILE A 133 7.24 44.96 0.65
C ILE A 133 6.46 44.35 -0.54
N SER A 134 5.99 43.09 -0.39
CA SER A 134 4.57 42.66 -0.38
C SER A 134 4.36 41.22 -0.87
N HIS A 135 3.37 40.57 -0.27
CA HIS A 135 2.76 39.29 -0.64
C HIS A 135 2.66 39.04 -2.16
N GLN A 136 2.96 37.81 -2.62
CA GLN A 136 2.00 36.91 -3.29
C GLN A 136 2.67 35.73 -4.04
N ASN A 137 1.96 34.59 -3.99
CA ASN A 137 1.84 33.52 -4.98
C ASN A 137 2.97 32.49 -5.16
N GLY A 138 2.58 31.23 -4.89
CA GLY A 138 3.35 30.03 -5.25
C GLY A 138 3.37 29.80 -6.76
N THR A 139 4.51 29.31 -7.24
CA THR A 139 4.83 29.22 -8.66
C THR A 139 4.90 27.76 -9.11
N LYS A 140 3.88 27.38 -9.89
CA LYS A 140 3.67 26.19 -10.73
C LYS A 140 4.97 25.63 -11.37
N LEU A 141 5.16 24.30 -11.36
CA LEU A 141 6.13 23.60 -12.23
C LEU A 141 5.93 24.00 -13.70
N SER A 142 7.01 24.18 -14.47
CA SER A 142 6.87 24.45 -15.89
C SER A 142 6.38 23.20 -16.60
N VAL A 143 5.46 23.38 -17.54
CA VAL A 143 4.79 22.28 -18.23
C VAL A 143 5.78 21.39 -18.99
N PHE A 144 6.91 21.96 -19.42
CA PHE A 144 7.97 21.26 -20.11
C PHE A 144 8.75 20.29 -19.21
N GLU A 145 9.00 20.65 -17.95
CA GLU A 145 9.70 19.78 -16.99
C GLU A 145 8.86 18.56 -16.61
N ALA A 146 7.55 18.76 -16.40
CA ALA A 146 6.62 17.66 -16.15
C ALA A 146 6.61 16.65 -17.31
N MET A 147 6.67 17.14 -18.55
CA MET A 147 6.73 16.30 -19.75
C MET A 147 8.04 15.51 -19.85
N GLU A 148 9.20 16.16 -19.65
CA GLU A 148 10.52 15.49 -19.71
C GLU A 148 10.65 14.40 -18.64
N SER A 149 10.14 14.64 -17.43
CA SER A 149 10.13 13.63 -16.36
C SER A 149 9.34 12.37 -16.74
N VAL A 150 8.18 12.54 -17.38
CA VAL A 150 7.34 11.43 -17.84
C VAL A 150 8.00 10.69 -19.00
N ILE A 151 8.66 11.40 -19.92
CA ILE A 151 9.43 10.80 -21.02
C ILE A 151 10.59 9.96 -20.48
N HIS A 152 11.33 10.48 -19.51
CA HIS A 152 12.44 9.76 -18.88
C HIS A 152 11.96 8.48 -18.20
N GLY A 153 10.92 8.58 -17.37
CA GLY A 153 10.36 7.42 -16.68
C GLY A 153 9.79 6.35 -17.61
N ALA A 154 9.29 6.72 -18.79
CA ALA A 154 8.82 5.76 -19.80
C ALA A 154 9.99 4.98 -20.45
N LYS A 155 11.15 5.62 -20.60
CA LYS A 155 12.37 4.98 -21.15
C LYS A 155 12.99 3.99 -20.16
N GLU A 156 12.94 4.28 -18.87
CA GLU A 156 13.49 3.40 -17.83
C GLU A 156 12.65 2.12 -17.62
N ASN A 157 11.34 2.20 -17.90
CA ASN A 157 10.37 1.16 -17.52
C ASN A 157 9.82 0.30 -18.68
N GLY A 158 10.31 0.46 -19.92
CA GLY A 158 9.81 -0.33 -21.04
C GLY A 158 10.12 0.20 -22.45
N ASP A 159 9.10 0.25 -23.30
CA ASP A 159 9.19 0.58 -24.73
C ASP A 159 9.39 2.09 -25.03
N GLY A 160 9.56 2.92 -23.99
CA GLY A 160 9.71 4.37 -24.11
C GLY A 160 8.42 5.10 -24.47
N ALA A 161 7.27 4.41 -24.58
CA ALA A 161 6.01 5.03 -24.98
C ALA A 161 5.28 5.63 -23.77
N VAL A 162 5.06 6.95 -23.80
CA VAL A 162 4.24 7.64 -22.81
C VAL A 162 2.76 7.35 -23.07
N ARG A 163 2.14 6.58 -22.17
CA ARG A 163 0.71 6.17 -22.27
C ARG A 163 -0.21 6.93 -21.33
N TRP A 164 0.35 7.62 -20.33
CA TRP A 164 -0.34 8.45 -19.35
C TRP A 164 0.37 9.79 -19.23
N LEU A 165 -0.39 10.87 -19.20
CA LEU A 165 0.13 12.22 -19.00
C LEU A 165 -0.81 13.01 -18.10
N GLU A 166 -0.24 13.74 -17.15
CA GLU A 166 -0.94 14.67 -16.27
C GLU A 166 -0.18 15.98 -16.28
N LEU A 167 -0.88 17.07 -16.55
CA LEU A 167 -0.29 18.40 -16.70
C LEU A 167 -1.18 19.45 -16.09
N ASP A 168 -0.55 20.49 -15.52
CA ASP A 168 -1.24 21.69 -15.08
C ASP A 168 -1.03 22.85 -16.06
N ILE A 169 -2.04 23.13 -16.88
CA ILE A 169 -1.97 24.04 -18.04
C ILE A 169 -3.17 24.98 -18.11
N ASP A 170 -2.99 26.13 -18.74
CA ASP A 170 -4.08 27.00 -19.20
C ASP A 170 -4.35 26.77 -20.71
N ASP A 171 -5.37 27.45 -21.24
CA ASP A 171 -5.82 27.28 -22.63
C ASP A 171 -4.73 27.63 -23.66
N ASP A 172 -3.98 28.72 -23.44
CA ASP A 172 -2.91 29.18 -24.34
C ASP A 172 -1.73 28.20 -24.34
N THR A 173 -1.36 27.72 -23.15
CA THR A 173 -0.29 26.73 -23.00
C THR A 173 -0.70 25.41 -23.63
N PHE A 174 -1.94 24.95 -23.43
CA PHE A 174 -2.43 23.71 -24.05
C PHE A 174 -2.34 23.77 -25.59
N LEU A 175 -2.68 24.91 -26.18
CA LEU A 175 -2.58 25.15 -27.62
C LEU A 175 -1.14 25.12 -28.13
N SER A 176 -0.20 25.69 -27.39
CA SER A 176 1.20 25.81 -27.82
C SER A 176 1.99 24.50 -27.80
N LEU A 177 1.58 23.52 -26.97
CA LEU A 177 2.37 22.32 -26.71
C LEU A 177 2.23 21.24 -27.80
N ASP A 178 1.14 21.27 -28.58
CA ASP A 178 0.82 20.28 -29.61
C ASP A 178 1.02 18.83 -29.12
N LEU A 179 0.41 18.53 -27.98
CA LEU A 179 0.64 17.29 -27.23
C LEU A 179 0.30 16.02 -28.04
N SER A 180 -0.65 16.08 -28.97
CA SER A 180 -1.01 14.96 -29.84
C SER A 180 0.14 14.53 -30.74
N SER A 181 0.93 15.49 -31.24
CA SER A 181 2.09 15.19 -32.10
C SER A 181 3.27 14.69 -31.28
N ARG A 182 3.45 15.21 -30.06
CA ARG A 182 4.52 14.79 -29.14
C ARG A 182 4.27 13.41 -28.53
N PHE A 183 3.01 13.07 -28.25
CA PHE A 183 2.61 11.81 -27.62
C PHE A 183 1.50 11.10 -28.42
N PRO A 184 1.79 10.63 -29.64
CA PRO A 184 0.79 10.01 -30.50
C PRO A 184 0.22 8.70 -29.94
N GLY A 185 0.95 8.04 -29.04
CA GLY A 185 0.55 6.81 -28.35
C GLY A 185 -0.19 7.03 -27.02
N LEU A 186 -0.54 8.27 -26.67
CA LEU A 186 -1.15 8.58 -25.39
C LEU A 186 -2.54 7.94 -25.27
N LEU A 187 -2.74 7.14 -24.22
CA LEU A 187 -4.01 6.46 -23.95
C LEU A 187 -4.85 7.21 -22.93
N ALA A 188 -4.24 7.97 -22.04
CA ALA A 188 -4.91 8.64 -20.94
C ALA A 188 -4.27 10.00 -20.62
N LEU A 189 -5.13 11.02 -20.50
CA LEU A 189 -4.73 12.40 -20.26
C LEU A 189 -5.53 12.97 -19.09
N SER A 190 -4.85 13.40 -18.03
CA SER A 190 -5.46 14.15 -16.94
C SER A 190 -5.09 15.63 -17.06
N LEU A 191 -6.11 16.47 -17.15
CA LEU A 191 -6.03 17.92 -17.06
C LEU A 191 -6.94 18.41 -15.91
N CYS A 192 -7.15 17.57 -14.90
CA CYS A 192 -8.05 17.80 -13.79
C CYS A 192 -7.55 18.95 -12.90
N GLY A 193 -8.44 19.85 -12.49
CA GLY A 193 -8.12 20.94 -11.55
C GLY A 193 -7.39 22.13 -12.15
N ASN A 194 -7.32 22.22 -13.48
CA ASN A 194 -6.64 23.30 -14.19
C ASN A 194 -7.52 24.55 -14.37
N LYS A 195 -6.98 25.56 -15.08
CA LYS A 195 -7.64 26.84 -15.39
C LYS A 195 -8.18 26.88 -16.82
N LEU A 196 -8.69 25.76 -17.32
CA LEU A 196 -9.20 25.68 -18.69
C LEU A 196 -10.63 26.22 -18.78
N GLU A 197 -10.85 27.20 -19.66
CA GLU A 197 -12.13 27.91 -19.82
C GLU A 197 -12.68 27.81 -21.24
N ASN A 198 -11.81 27.70 -22.24
CA ASN A 198 -12.19 27.82 -23.64
C ASN A 198 -12.60 26.47 -24.26
N VAL A 199 -13.90 26.22 -24.36
CA VAL A 199 -14.49 25.02 -24.98
C VAL A 199 -13.91 24.70 -26.36
N GLU A 200 -13.70 25.72 -27.21
CA GLU A 200 -13.25 25.55 -28.59
C GLU A 200 -11.79 25.08 -28.65
N ILE A 201 -10.92 25.68 -27.84
CA ILE A 201 -9.51 25.29 -27.75
C ILE A 201 -9.43 23.87 -27.22
N ILE A 202 -10.09 23.58 -26.10
CA ILE A 202 -10.00 22.28 -25.44
C ILE A 202 -10.52 21.18 -26.35
N ALA A 203 -11.71 21.35 -26.93
CA ALA A 203 -12.29 20.37 -27.84
C ALA A 203 -11.41 20.16 -29.08
N ARG A 204 -10.85 21.22 -29.68
CA ARG A 204 -9.97 21.09 -30.84
C ARG A 204 -8.70 20.31 -30.49
N GLU A 205 -8.04 20.64 -29.39
CA GLU A 205 -6.76 20.04 -29.04
C GLU A 205 -6.90 18.59 -28.55
N VAL A 206 -7.89 18.27 -27.70
CA VAL A 206 -8.09 16.89 -27.24
C VAL A 206 -8.53 15.95 -28.37
N THR A 207 -9.24 16.45 -29.39
CA THR A 207 -9.71 15.61 -30.50
C THR A 207 -8.62 15.25 -31.52
N LYS A 208 -7.44 15.87 -31.43
CA LYS A 208 -6.26 15.47 -32.21
C LYS A 208 -5.67 14.13 -31.77
N PHE A 209 -5.98 13.65 -30.55
CA PHE A 209 -5.42 12.40 -30.05
C PHE A 209 -6.19 11.18 -30.57
N GLU A 210 -5.61 10.46 -31.52
CA GLU A 210 -6.28 9.30 -32.15
C GLU A 210 -6.44 8.08 -31.23
N GLN A 211 -5.56 7.93 -30.24
CA GLN A 211 -5.50 6.75 -29.36
C GLN A 211 -6.07 7.00 -27.96
N LEU A 212 -6.55 8.22 -27.67
CA LEU A 212 -6.99 8.57 -26.33
C LEU A 212 -8.25 7.78 -25.93
N ARG A 213 -8.15 7.09 -24.79
CA ARG A 213 -9.21 6.27 -24.20
C ARG A 213 -9.71 6.82 -22.88
N ALA A 214 -8.96 7.68 -22.20
CA ALA A 214 -9.40 8.35 -20.99
C ALA A 214 -9.01 9.83 -20.94
N LEU A 215 -9.94 10.69 -20.50
CA LEU A 215 -9.75 12.12 -20.35
C LEU A 215 -10.40 12.62 -19.07
N TRP A 216 -9.65 13.35 -18.25
CA TRP A 216 -10.15 14.03 -17.06
C TRP A 216 -10.01 15.54 -17.20
N LEU A 217 -11.14 16.24 -17.19
CA LEU A 217 -11.25 17.71 -17.12
C LEU A 217 -11.99 18.14 -15.84
N ASN A 218 -12.23 17.22 -14.89
CA ASN A 218 -12.89 17.52 -13.62
C ASN A 218 -12.28 18.77 -12.98
N ASN A 219 -13.12 19.55 -12.30
CA ASN A 219 -12.71 20.76 -11.57
C ASN A 219 -12.14 21.92 -12.43
N ASN A 220 -12.25 21.88 -13.76
CA ASN A 220 -11.97 23.05 -14.60
C ASN A 220 -13.18 23.99 -14.72
N PRO A 221 -12.98 25.32 -14.90
CA PRO A 221 -14.06 26.27 -15.16
C PRO A 221 -14.96 25.88 -16.35
N VAL A 222 -14.37 25.35 -17.43
CA VAL A 222 -15.12 24.93 -18.63
C VAL A 222 -16.18 23.86 -18.33
N VAL A 223 -15.88 22.94 -17.40
CA VAL A 223 -16.79 21.85 -17.01
C VAL A 223 -17.93 22.39 -16.14
N LYS A 224 -17.71 23.46 -15.38
CA LYS A 224 -18.79 24.09 -14.59
C LYS A 224 -19.74 24.92 -15.47
N ASN A 225 -19.20 25.59 -16.49
CA ASN A 225 -19.94 26.58 -17.26
C ASN A 225 -20.61 26.00 -18.52
N CYS A 226 -20.00 25.00 -19.16
CA CYS A 226 -20.39 24.52 -20.48
C CYS A 226 -20.28 22.98 -20.64
N ASP A 227 -20.50 22.21 -19.57
CA ASP A 227 -20.25 20.75 -19.53
C ASP A 227 -20.88 20.01 -20.72
N SER A 228 -22.17 20.23 -20.96
CA SER A 228 -22.92 19.51 -22.00
C SER A 228 -22.46 19.83 -23.42
N GLN A 229 -22.01 21.05 -23.69
CA GLN A 229 -21.49 21.45 -25.00
C GLN A 229 -20.10 20.86 -25.24
N LEU A 230 -19.24 20.89 -24.23
CA LEU A 230 -17.89 20.34 -24.29
C LEU A 230 -17.92 18.82 -24.41
N GLU A 231 -18.69 18.14 -23.54
CA GLU A 231 -18.84 16.70 -23.53
C GLU A 231 -19.28 16.18 -24.90
N ASN A 232 -20.32 16.78 -25.49
CA ASN A 232 -20.81 16.37 -26.81
C ASN A 232 -19.73 16.47 -27.91
N ARG A 233 -18.94 17.54 -27.90
CA ARG A 233 -17.86 17.73 -28.88
C ARG A 233 -16.71 16.75 -28.67
N VAL A 234 -16.31 16.54 -27.42
CA VAL A 234 -15.25 15.59 -27.05
C VAL A 234 -15.66 14.17 -27.43
N LEU A 235 -16.89 13.73 -27.09
CA LEU A 235 -17.38 12.39 -27.40
C LEU A 235 -17.59 12.16 -28.91
N GLN A 236 -17.92 13.20 -29.67
CA GLN A 236 -18.00 13.13 -31.13
C GLN A 236 -16.62 13.04 -31.78
N GLY A 237 -15.66 13.83 -31.31
CA GLY A 237 -14.31 13.88 -31.89
C GLY A 237 -13.35 12.79 -31.40
N LEU A 238 -13.62 12.16 -30.25
CA LEU A 238 -12.83 11.04 -29.72
C LEU A 238 -13.64 9.74 -29.73
N PRO A 239 -13.69 9.01 -30.85
CA PRO A 239 -14.53 7.83 -30.98
C PRO A 239 -14.09 6.65 -30.10
N ARG A 240 -12.85 6.66 -29.61
CA ARG A 240 -12.27 5.62 -28.75
C ARG A 240 -12.27 5.97 -27.26
N LEU A 241 -12.83 7.12 -26.88
CA LEU A 241 -12.87 7.55 -25.49
C LEU A 241 -13.82 6.66 -24.69
N GLU A 242 -13.27 5.97 -23.70
CA GLU A 242 -13.97 5.04 -22.82
C GLU A 242 -14.26 5.64 -21.44
N ILE A 243 -13.41 6.57 -20.98
CA ILE A 243 -13.57 7.31 -19.72
C ILE A 243 -13.54 8.82 -20.00
N TYR A 244 -14.55 9.53 -19.53
CA TYR A 244 -14.63 10.99 -19.57
C TYR A 244 -15.06 11.54 -18.22
N ASN A 245 -14.30 12.47 -17.66
CA ASN A 245 -14.59 13.14 -16.39
C ASN A 245 -14.96 12.18 -15.26
N SER A 246 -14.14 11.14 -15.06
CA SER A 246 -14.37 10.09 -14.06
C SER A 246 -15.62 9.23 -14.30
N ARG A 247 -16.24 9.27 -15.49
CA ARG A 247 -17.41 8.46 -15.87
C ARG A 247 -17.11 7.61 -17.08
N PHE A 248 -17.75 6.44 -17.19
CA PHE A 248 -17.72 5.69 -18.43
C PHE A 248 -18.60 6.33 -19.49
N THR A 249 -18.04 6.43 -20.69
CA THR A 249 -18.80 6.82 -21.88
C THR A 249 -19.67 5.64 -22.32
N ALA A 250 -20.61 5.85 -23.24
CA ALA A 250 -21.37 4.75 -23.85
C ALA A 250 -20.51 3.74 -24.63
N LYS A 251 -19.23 4.08 -24.90
CA LYS A 251 -18.29 3.27 -25.69
C LYS A 251 -17.25 2.54 -24.84
N PHE A 252 -17.37 2.57 -23.52
CA PHE A 252 -16.43 1.90 -22.62
C PHE A 252 -16.35 0.39 -22.89
N GLY A 253 -15.15 -0.17 -22.75
CA GLY A 253 -14.86 -1.56 -23.05
C GLY A 253 -13.89 -2.18 -22.04
N ALA A 254 -13.25 -3.27 -22.45
CA ALA A 254 -12.33 -4.01 -21.58
C ALA A 254 -11.14 -3.17 -21.09
N TRP A 255 -10.73 -2.16 -21.87
CA TRP A 255 -9.61 -1.30 -21.50
C TRP A 255 -9.97 -0.38 -20.32
N ALA A 256 -11.10 0.34 -20.36
CA ALA A 256 -11.51 1.19 -19.24
C ALA A 256 -11.76 0.40 -17.96
N LEU A 257 -12.36 -0.79 -18.12
CA LEU A 257 -12.59 -1.72 -17.02
C LEU A 257 -11.29 -2.23 -16.40
N GLY A 258 -10.32 -2.62 -17.24
CA GLY A 258 -9.00 -3.05 -16.78
C GLY A 258 -8.14 -1.90 -16.24
N PHE A 259 -8.33 -0.68 -16.74
CA PHE A 259 -7.70 0.53 -16.23
C PHE A 259 -8.19 0.84 -14.80
N CYS A 260 -9.50 0.90 -14.59
CA CYS A 260 -10.08 1.11 -13.26
C CYS A 260 -9.80 -0.05 -12.30
N GLY A 261 -9.75 -1.28 -12.81
CA GLY A 261 -9.45 -2.48 -12.03
C GLY A 261 -7.96 -2.75 -11.76
N GLY A 262 -7.04 -1.87 -12.20
CA GLY A 262 -5.60 -2.03 -11.96
C GLY A 262 -4.90 -3.15 -12.77
N VAL A 263 -5.56 -3.71 -13.79
CA VAL A 263 -5.08 -4.87 -14.57
C VAL A 263 -4.26 -4.44 -15.80
N CYS A 264 -4.50 -3.26 -16.36
CA CYS A 264 -3.95 -2.86 -17.67
C CYS A 264 -2.66 -2.03 -17.63
N ILE A 265 -2.12 -1.67 -16.46
CA ILE A 265 -0.87 -0.87 -16.35
C ILE A 265 -0.04 -1.39 -15.17
N HIS A 266 1.10 -2.02 -15.47
CA HIS A 266 1.95 -2.76 -14.52
C HIS A 266 2.79 -1.88 -13.57
N ASN A 267 2.70 -0.55 -13.63
CA ASN A 267 3.53 0.36 -12.82
C ASN A 267 2.68 1.37 -12.05
N LEU A 268 1.84 0.90 -11.12
CA LEU A 268 0.89 1.80 -10.47
C LEU A 268 0.52 1.51 -9.01
N ILE A 269 1.34 0.83 -8.21
CA ILE A 269 1.06 0.76 -6.76
C ILE A 269 1.06 2.17 -6.14
N SER A 270 1.91 3.08 -6.62
CA SER A 270 1.95 4.48 -6.16
C SER A 270 0.82 5.37 -6.70
N LYS A 271 0.23 5.05 -7.88
CA LYS A 271 -0.88 5.86 -8.44
C LYS A 271 -2.28 5.23 -8.27
N LEU A 272 -2.35 4.00 -7.76
CA LEU A 272 -3.57 3.43 -7.16
C LEU A 272 -4.03 4.30 -5.98
N PHE A 273 -3.09 4.83 -5.18
CA PHE A 273 -3.42 5.77 -4.10
C PHE A 273 -3.95 7.12 -4.61
N TYR A 274 -3.49 7.61 -5.76
CA TYR A 274 -4.00 8.85 -6.37
C TYR A 274 -5.42 8.66 -6.95
N ILE A 275 -5.72 7.47 -7.50
CA ILE A 275 -7.08 7.07 -7.90
C ILE A 275 -7.98 6.86 -6.67
N MET A 276 -7.44 6.37 -5.55
CA MET A 276 -8.15 6.30 -4.26
C MET A 276 -8.41 7.68 -3.65
N ALA A 277 -7.54 8.67 -3.91
CA ALA A 277 -7.71 10.06 -3.49
C ALA A 277 -8.69 10.84 -4.39
N ASN A 278 -9.04 10.31 -5.56
CA ASN A 278 -10.09 10.87 -6.43
C ASN A 278 -11.25 9.87 -6.61
N PRO A 279 -12.15 9.78 -5.61
CA PRO A 279 -13.16 8.73 -5.51
C PRO A 279 -14.08 8.53 -6.73
N GLU A 280 -14.29 9.55 -7.56
CA GLU A 280 -15.35 9.57 -8.59
C GLU A 280 -15.22 8.46 -9.65
N SER A 281 -14.01 8.04 -10.02
CA SER A 281 -13.81 7.07 -11.12
C SER A 281 -14.25 5.65 -10.79
N TRP A 282 -14.07 5.20 -9.53
CA TRP A 282 -14.63 3.93 -9.05
C TRP A 282 -16.14 4.03 -8.80
N PHE A 283 -16.62 5.19 -8.31
CA PHE A 283 -18.04 5.41 -8.04
C PHE A 283 -18.93 5.35 -9.30
N HIS A 284 -18.37 5.61 -10.48
CA HIS A 284 -19.13 5.58 -11.74
C HIS A 284 -18.91 4.31 -12.59
N THR A 285 -18.07 3.37 -12.14
CA THR A 285 -17.99 2.04 -12.77
C THR A 285 -19.33 1.33 -12.55
N PRO A 286 -20.06 0.90 -13.61
CA PRO A 286 -21.37 0.31 -13.49
C PRO A 286 -21.34 -0.91 -12.59
N GLN A 287 -22.29 -0.97 -11.65
CA GLN A 287 -22.48 -2.10 -10.72
C GLN A 287 -22.44 -3.46 -11.44
N ASN A 288 -23.01 -3.55 -12.66
CA ASN A 288 -23.01 -4.76 -13.47
C ASN A 288 -21.61 -5.26 -13.87
N PHE A 289 -20.60 -4.40 -13.99
CA PHE A 289 -19.24 -4.84 -14.23
C PHE A 289 -18.69 -5.64 -13.05
N PHE A 290 -18.78 -5.07 -11.85
CA PHE A 290 -18.31 -5.72 -10.63
C PHE A 290 -19.05 -7.03 -10.37
N ILE A 291 -20.38 -7.05 -10.56
CA ILE A 291 -21.18 -8.28 -10.46
C ILE A 291 -20.66 -9.34 -11.44
N LYS A 292 -20.36 -8.98 -12.69
CA LYS A 292 -19.79 -9.94 -13.67
C LYS A 292 -18.41 -10.46 -13.28
N GLU A 293 -17.54 -9.61 -12.74
CA GLU A 293 -16.22 -10.05 -12.25
C GLU A 293 -16.33 -11.00 -11.06
N TYR A 294 -17.26 -10.73 -10.14
CA TYR A 294 -17.60 -11.64 -9.05
C TYR A 294 -18.16 -12.98 -9.56
N GLU A 295 -19.09 -12.97 -10.51
CA GLU A 295 -19.64 -14.20 -11.11
C GLU A 295 -18.55 -15.04 -11.81
N LYS A 296 -17.65 -14.40 -12.55
CA LYS A 296 -16.48 -15.08 -13.16
C LYS A 296 -15.58 -15.71 -12.10
N HIS A 297 -15.35 -15.00 -11.01
CA HIS A 297 -14.54 -15.48 -9.90
C HIS A 297 -15.18 -16.71 -9.23
N CYS A 298 -16.48 -16.67 -8.96
CA CYS A 298 -17.22 -17.82 -8.42
C CYS A 298 -17.11 -19.05 -9.33
N LYS A 299 -17.26 -18.88 -10.65
CA LYS A 299 -17.09 -19.97 -11.63
C LYS A 299 -15.68 -20.57 -11.61
N LYS A 300 -14.64 -19.73 -11.44
CA LYS A 300 -13.24 -20.16 -11.34
C LYS A 300 -12.95 -20.96 -10.05
N LEU A 301 -13.67 -20.66 -8.97
CA LEU A 301 -13.55 -21.38 -7.71
C LEU A 301 -14.26 -22.74 -7.75
N GLN A 302 -15.39 -22.85 -8.44
CA GLN A 302 -16.18 -24.09 -8.52
C GLN A 302 -15.54 -25.22 -9.35
N SER A 303 -14.55 -24.93 -10.21
CA SER A 303 -14.00 -25.90 -11.17
C SER A 303 -12.83 -26.75 -10.63
N LYS A 304 -12.52 -26.68 -9.33
CA LYS A 304 -11.30 -27.26 -8.76
C LYS A 304 -11.63 -28.37 -7.74
N SER A 305 -11.05 -29.53 -7.96
CA SER A 305 -11.08 -30.67 -7.03
C SER A 305 -9.65 -31.19 -6.89
N LEU A 306 -9.12 -31.22 -5.67
CA LEU A 306 -7.85 -31.88 -5.40
C LEU A 306 -8.02 -33.39 -5.21
N ILE A 307 -6.97 -34.12 -5.58
CA ILE A 307 -6.78 -35.54 -5.31
C ILE A 307 -5.85 -35.63 -4.09
N SER A 308 -6.26 -36.39 -3.07
CA SER A 308 -5.49 -36.60 -1.85
C SER A 308 -4.23 -37.44 -2.13
N PRO A 309 -3.03 -36.98 -1.76
CA PRO A 309 -1.84 -37.83 -1.76
C PRO A 309 -1.90 -38.87 -0.62
N SER A 310 -1.26 -40.01 -0.83
CA SER A 310 -1.13 -41.05 0.20
C SER A 310 -0.15 -40.61 1.29
N ILE A 311 -0.63 -40.56 2.53
CA ILE A 311 0.20 -40.25 3.71
C ILE A 311 0.95 -41.52 4.11
N GLN A 312 2.28 -41.51 4.03
CA GLN A 312 3.12 -42.50 4.72
C GLN A 312 3.42 -41.99 6.13
N SER A 313 3.14 -42.80 7.14
CA SER A 313 3.45 -42.44 8.53
C SER A 313 4.96 -42.42 8.73
N SER A 314 5.49 -41.31 9.22
CA SER A 314 6.84 -41.27 9.78
C SER A 314 6.78 -41.75 11.24
N THR A 315 7.70 -42.66 11.59
CA THR A 315 7.92 -43.08 12.97
C THR A 315 8.81 -42.05 13.68
N THR A 316 8.36 -41.56 14.83
CA THR A 316 9.13 -40.65 15.68
C THR A 316 10.41 -41.35 16.14
N ARG A 317 11.57 -40.71 15.95
CA ARG A 317 12.87 -41.21 16.42
C ARG A 317 13.19 -40.68 17.82
N SER A 318 14.16 -41.34 18.47
CA SER A 318 14.69 -40.99 19.79
C SER A 318 15.16 -39.54 19.87
N ILE A 319 15.05 -38.94 21.06
CA ILE A 319 15.51 -37.58 21.39
C ILE A 319 17.02 -37.49 21.66
N HIS A 320 17.74 -38.62 21.60
CA HIS A 320 19.19 -38.68 21.79
C HIS A 320 19.90 -38.81 20.45
N HIS A 321 21.08 -38.19 20.33
CA HIS A 321 22.02 -38.59 19.29
C HIS A 321 22.32 -40.09 19.40
N THR A 322 22.69 -40.70 18.27
CA THR A 322 23.08 -42.11 18.22
C THR A 322 24.28 -42.45 19.12
N ASP A 323 25.05 -41.46 19.54
CA ASP A 323 26.20 -41.57 20.44
C ASP A 323 25.90 -41.17 21.90
N GLY A 324 24.67 -40.74 22.21
CA GLY A 324 24.25 -40.34 23.55
C GLY A 324 24.64 -38.91 23.97
N SER A 325 25.22 -38.11 23.07
CA SER A 325 25.54 -36.69 23.32
C SER A 325 24.27 -35.83 23.45
N PRO A 326 24.32 -34.73 24.24
CA PRO A 326 23.23 -33.77 24.31
C PRO A 326 23.14 -32.93 23.04
N LEU A 327 21.93 -32.46 22.71
CA LEU A 327 21.65 -31.63 21.55
C LEU A 327 21.93 -30.16 21.86
N HIS A 328 22.66 -29.48 20.99
CA HIS A 328 22.87 -28.04 21.09
C HIS A 328 21.65 -27.29 20.60
N LEU A 329 21.10 -26.43 21.46
CA LEU A 329 19.92 -25.61 21.17
C LEU A 329 20.30 -24.14 21.10
N TYR A 330 19.98 -23.50 19.97
CA TYR A 330 19.91 -22.06 19.88
C TYR A 330 18.45 -21.60 20.02
N THR A 331 18.19 -20.56 20.83
CA THR A 331 16.88 -19.92 20.89
C THR A 331 16.98 -18.42 21.18
N ASP A 332 16.07 -17.66 20.58
CA ASP A 332 15.86 -16.23 20.86
C ASP A 332 14.68 -15.99 21.83
N LEU A 333 14.06 -17.06 22.32
CA LEU A 333 12.89 -17.02 23.21
C LEU A 333 13.33 -17.21 24.67
N PRO A 334 13.25 -16.16 25.53
CA PRO A 334 13.67 -16.25 26.94
C PRO A 334 12.94 -17.35 27.71
N HIS A 335 11.68 -17.63 27.36
CA HIS A 335 10.89 -18.67 28.01
C HIS A 335 11.40 -20.08 27.69
N VAL A 336 11.95 -20.30 26.49
CA VAL A 336 12.53 -21.61 26.14
C VAL A 336 13.81 -21.80 26.95
N GLU A 337 14.65 -20.77 27.03
CA GLU A 337 15.87 -20.79 27.86
C GLU A 337 15.58 -20.99 29.35
N GLU A 338 14.56 -20.32 29.89
CA GLU A 338 14.20 -20.41 31.32
C GLU A 338 13.61 -21.78 31.70
N PHE A 339 12.73 -22.34 30.86
CA PHE A 339 11.96 -23.53 31.24
C PHE A 339 12.51 -24.85 30.71
N LEU A 340 13.36 -24.85 29.68
CA LEU A 340 13.98 -26.07 29.16
C LEU A 340 15.21 -26.48 29.99
N THR A 341 14.95 -27.11 31.14
CA THR A 341 15.97 -27.53 32.13
C THR A 341 16.46 -28.97 31.94
N ARG A 342 16.17 -29.57 30.79
CA ARG A 342 16.46 -30.96 30.48
C ARG A 342 17.93 -31.15 30.10
N LEU A 343 18.59 -32.16 30.70
CA LEU A 343 20.01 -32.46 30.47
C LEU A 343 20.33 -32.89 29.04
N GLU A 344 19.32 -33.30 28.27
CA GLU A 344 19.45 -33.67 26.87
C GLU A 344 19.67 -32.46 25.94
N PHE A 345 19.52 -31.24 26.44
CA PHE A 345 19.70 -30.02 25.67
C PHE A 345 20.75 -29.12 26.33
N VAL A 346 21.62 -28.54 25.52
CA VAL A 346 22.63 -27.57 25.92
C VAL A 346 22.40 -26.28 25.15
N SER A 347 22.09 -25.20 25.86
CA SER A 347 21.93 -23.88 25.24
C SER A 347 23.25 -23.37 24.67
N ILE A 348 23.21 -22.86 23.44
CA ILE A 348 24.35 -22.23 22.78
C ILE A 348 23.97 -20.87 22.21
N SER A 349 24.95 -20.00 21.98
CA SER A 349 24.73 -18.62 21.53
C SER A 349 24.69 -18.45 20.00
N GLU A 350 25.31 -19.35 19.23
CA GLU A 350 25.50 -19.20 17.79
C GLU A 350 24.63 -20.18 16.99
N PRO A 351 23.72 -19.71 16.10
CA PRO A 351 22.84 -20.59 15.34
C PRO A 351 23.55 -21.62 14.46
N LYS A 352 24.68 -21.26 13.84
CA LYS A 352 25.48 -22.13 12.96
C LYS A 352 26.02 -23.39 13.63
N ASP A 353 26.22 -23.34 14.95
CA ASP A 353 26.82 -24.42 15.75
C ASP A 353 25.73 -25.28 16.43
N ALA A 354 24.44 -24.98 16.21
CA ALA A 354 23.31 -25.64 16.86
C ALA A 354 22.91 -26.93 16.15
N ASP A 355 22.39 -27.91 16.89
CA ASP A 355 21.64 -29.02 16.30
C ASP A 355 20.18 -28.61 16.06
N ILE A 356 19.64 -27.78 16.97
CA ILE A 356 18.28 -27.26 16.93
C ILE A 356 18.31 -25.73 16.96
N VAL A 357 17.64 -25.10 16.00
CA VAL A 357 17.38 -23.66 15.95
C VAL A 357 15.90 -23.44 16.25
N TRP A 358 15.60 -22.93 17.45
CA TRP A 358 14.24 -22.64 17.91
C TRP A 358 14.04 -21.13 18.03
N THR A 359 13.50 -20.50 16.99
CA THR A 359 13.40 -19.04 16.92
C THR A 359 11.96 -18.55 16.74
N SER A 360 11.70 -17.35 17.24
CA SER A 360 10.48 -16.58 17.01
C SER A 360 10.41 -15.91 15.62
N THR A 361 11.56 -15.76 14.95
CA THR A 361 11.69 -15.09 13.65
C THR A 361 11.63 -16.07 12.48
N GLN A 362 11.10 -15.65 11.34
CA GLN A 362 10.99 -16.51 10.16
C GLN A 362 12.37 -16.90 9.63
N VAL A 363 12.64 -18.21 9.48
CA VAL A 363 13.88 -18.73 8.92
C VAL A 363 13.75 -18.89 7.41
N ASP A 364 13.98 -17.79 6.68
CA ASP A 364 14.06 -17.79 5.23
C ASP A 364 15.49 -18.07 4.71
N GLU A 365 15.66 -18.11 3.39
CA GLU A 365 16.95 -18.42 2.76
C GLU A 365 18.01 -17.36 3.02
N ASP A 366 17.63 -16.11 3.28
CA ASP A 366 18.57 -15.02 3.55
C ASP A 366 19.04 -15.07 5.01
N MET A 367 18.12 -15.32 5.95
CA MET A 367 18.45 -15.62 7.35
C MET A 367 19.33 -16.86 7.44
N LYS A 368 19.04 -17.92 6.69
CA LYS A 368 19.89 -19.13 6.67
C LYS A 368 21.32 -18.79 6.27
N LYS A 369 21.52 -18.03 5.19
CA LYS A 369 22.85 -17.60 4.74
C LYS A 369 23.55 -16.72 5.77
N ALA A 370 22.84 -15.74 6.33
CA ALA A 370 23.40 -14.78 7.28
C ALA A 370 23.82 -15.43 8.60
N ALA A 371 22.99 -16.34 9.13
CA ALA A 371 23.20 -17.03 10.39
C ALA A 371 24.00 -18.34 10.25
N GLY A 372 24.37 -18.74 9.03
CA GLY A 372 25.08 -19.99 8.76
C GLY A 372 24.24 -21.24 9.00
N ILE A 373 22.91 -21.13 8.93
CA ILE A 373 21.99 -22.26 9.14
C ILE A 373 21.97 -23.15 7.90
N THR A 374 22.04 -24.46 8.10
CA THR A 374 22.08 -25.48 7.06
C THR A 374 20.86 -26.41 7.12
N ASP A 375 20.58 -27.11 6.02
CA ASP A 375 19.49 -28.09 5.97
C ASP A 375 19.75 -29.37 6.82
N GLN A 376 20.90 -29.46 7.50
CA GLN A 376 21.20 -30.56 8.44
C GLN A 376 20.66 -30.29 9.85
N GLN A 377 20.32 -29.04 10.16
CA GLN A 377 19.84 -28.63 11.48
C GLN A 377 18.31 -28.76 11.57
N TYR A 378 17.80 -28.97 12.78
CA TYR A 378 16.37 -28.95 13.05
C TYR A 378 15.91 -27.51 13.28
N ILE A 379 14.85 -27.10 12.60
CA ILE A 379 14.25 -25.78 12.79
C ILE A 379 12.80 -25.93 13.25
N ASN A 380 12.33 -25.02 14.09
CA ASN A 380 10.96 -25.03 14.64
C ASN A 380 9.89 -24.52 13.65
N GLN A 381 10.16 -24.58 12.34
CA GLN A 381 9.29 -24.08 11.26
C GLN A 381 9.21 -25.12 10.15
N PHE A 382 8.02 -25.35 9.59
CA PHE A 382 7.86 -26.26 8.47
C PHE A 382 8.09 -25.55 7.15
N ARG A 383 8.80 -26.22 6.23
CA ARG A 383 8.94 -25.73 4.86
C ARG A 383 7.55 -25.55 4.24
N PHE A 384 7.30 -24.37 3.68
CA PHE A 384 6.03 -23.96 3.06
C PHE A 384 4.85 -23.75 4.02
N GLU A 385 5.04 -23.71 5.34
CA GLU A 385 3.93 -23.48 6.30
C GLU A 385 3.20 -22.13 6.12
N ALA A 386 3.87 -21.16 5.48
CA ALA A 386 3.28 -19.89 5.10
C ALA A 386 1.96 -20.05 4.34
N CYS A 387 1.74 -21.18 3.65
CA CYS A 387 0.47 -21.49 2.98
C CYS A 387 -0.72 -21.66 3.94
N LEU A 388 -0.46 -21.86 5.24
CA LEU A 388 -1.46 -22.01 6.29
C LEU A 388 -1.45 -20.83 7.28
N VAL A 389 -0.26 -20.32 7.62
CA VAL A 389 -0.13 -19.31 8.69
C VAL A 389 -0.28 -17.87 8.20
N MET A 390 -0.04 -17.60 6.91
CA MET A 390 -0.24 -16.27 6.33
C MET A 390 -1.66 -16.12 5.80
N LYS A 391 -2.39 -15.08 6.24
CA LYS A 391 -3.82 -14.86 5.95
C LYS A 391 -4.13 -14.95 4.44
N HIS A 392 -3.33 -14.28 3.62
CA HIS A 392 -3.52 -14.22 2.17
C HIS A 392 -3.17 -15.55 1.46
N HIS A 393 -2.10 -16.23 1.88
CA HIS A 393 -1.76 -17.55 1.34
C HIS A 393 -2.73 -18.64 1.80
N LEU A 394 -3.28 -18.57 3.02
CA LEU A 394 -4.31 -19.49 3.49
C LEU A 394 -5.56 -19.41 2.62
N ALA A 395 -6.07 -18.19 2.41
CA ALA A 395 -7.21 -17.98 1.53
C ALA A 395 -6.93 -18.50 0.12
N GLU A 396 -5.76 -18.20 -0.44
CA GLU A 396 -5.36 -18.69 -1.76
C GLU A 396 -5.26 -20.22 -1.82
N THR A 397 -4.67 -20.85 -0.79
CA THR A 397 -4.51 -22.30 -0.69
C THR A 397 -5.86 -22.98 -0.65
N VAL A 398 -6.78 -22.50 0.20
CA VAL A 398 -8.15 -23.02 0.27
C VAL A 398 -8.89 -22.81 -1.05
N HIS A 399 -8.78 -21.62 -1.66
CA HIS A 399 -9.39 -21.32 -2.95
C HIS A 399 -8.86 -22.18 -4.09
N LYS A 400 -7.57 -22.53 -4.08
CA LYS A 400 -6.97 -23.46 -5.04
C LYS A 400 -7.42 -24.89 -4.80
N ALA A 401 -7.55 -25.30 -3.54
CA ALA A 401 -7.83 -26.67 -3.14
C ALA A 401 -9.32 -27.06 -3.21
N TYR A 402 -10.18 -26.19 -2.68
CA TYR A 402 -11.58 -26.46 -2.38
C TYR A 402 -12.54 -25.44 -3.02
N GLY A 403 -12.03 -24.43 -3.72
CA GLY A 403 -12.87 -23.38 -4.27
C GLY A 403 -13.41 -22.46 -3.17
N SER A 404 -14.73 -22.43 -2.96
CA SER A 404 -15.37 -21.57 -1.96
C SER A 404 -16.13 -22.39 -0.92
N PRO A 405 -15.43 -23.06 0.02
CA PRO A 405 -16.09 -23.92 0.98
C PRO A 405 -16.88 -23.12 2.03
N GLU A 406 -18.00 -23.67 2.51
CA GLU A 406 -18.89 -22.99 3.49
C GLU A 406 -18.21 -22.65 4.82
N TRP A 407 -17.19 -23.43 5.22
CA TRP A 407 -16.47 -23.21 6.47
C TRP A 407 -15.43 -22.09 6.42
N LEU A 408 -15.10 -21.56 5.22
CA LEU A 408 -14.24 -20.39 5.07
C LEU A 408 -15.10 -19.20 4.64
N GLN A 409 -15.06 -18.12 5.43
CA GLN A 409 -15.76 -16.88 5.05
C GLN A 409 -15.16 -16.28 3.78
N PRO A 410 -15.97 -15.65 2.91
CA PRO A 410 -15.47 -15.00 1.70
C PRO A 410 -14.32 -14.05 2.01
N THR A 411 -13.18 -14.31 1.37
CA THR A 411 -11.92 -13.63 1.66
C THR A 411 -11.30 -13.17 0.34
N TYR A 412 -10.95 -11.89 0.25
CA TYR A 412 -10.40 -11.30 -0.96
C TYR A 412 -9.03 -10.68 -0.67
N ASN A 413 -8.03 -11.02 -1.47
CA ASN A 413 -6.80 -10.23 -1.52
C ASN A 413 -7.10 -8.96 -2.32
N LEU A 414 -7.08 -7.79 -1.67
CA LEU A 414 -7.48 -6.53 -2.31
C LEU A 414 -6.56 -6.09 -3.44
N GLU A 415 -5.30 -6.53 -3.47
CA GLU A 415 -4.39 -6.24 -4.58
C GLU A 415 -4.85 -6.90 -5.88
N THR A 416 -5.45 -8.09 -5.77
CA THR A 416 -5.78 -8.94 -6.92
C THR A 416 -7.28 -9.16 -7.14
N HIS A 417 -8.10 -8.88 -6.12
CA HIS A 417 -9.51 -9.24 -6.09
C HIS A 417 -10.47 -8.11 -5.68
N LEU A 418 -10.04 -6.85 -5.74
CA LEU A 418 -10.87 -5.71 -5.32
C LEU A 418 -12.19 -5.63 -6.11
N SER A 419 -12.15 -5.83 -7.43
CA SER A 419 -13.34 -5.79 -8.29
C SER A 419 -14.35 -6.90 -7.95
N GLN A 420 -13.85 -8.08 -7.56
CA GLN A 420 -14.66 -9.24 -7.17
C GLN A 420 -15.32 -9.00 -5.81
N LEU A 421 -14.60 -8.41 -4.85
CA LEU A 421 -15.16 -8.02 -3.55
C LEU A 421 -16.31 -7.03 -3.72
N ILE A 422 -16.12 -5.98 -4.54
CA ILE A 422 -17.18 -5.01 -4.81
C ILE A 422 -18.39 -5.68 -5.48
N GLY A 423 -18.14 -6.64 -6.37
CA GLY A 423 -19.20 -7.42 -7.00
C GLY A 423 -20.02 -8.22 -6.00
N ASP A 424 -19.36 -8.92 -5.07
CA ASP A 424 -20.03 -9.66 -3.99
C ASP A 424 -20.81 -8.71 -3.08
N TYR A 425 -20.22 -7.58 -2.71
CA TYR A 425 -20.88 -6.54 -1.92
C TYR A 425 -22.20 -6.08 -2.56
N TYR A 426 -22.19 -5.85 -3.88
CA TYR A 426 -23.39 -5.44 -4.61
C TYR A 426 -24.44 -6.54 -4.73
N VAL A 427 -24.02 -7.79 -4.93
CA VAL A 427 -24.92 -8.95 -4.96
C VAL A 427 -25.58 -9.14 -3.60
N ARG A 428 -24.81 -9.13 -2.50
CA ARG A 428 -25.32 -9.22 -1.13
C ARG A 428 -26.29 -8.10 -0.80
N LYS A 429 -25.95 -6.86 -1.17
CA LYS A 429 -26.85 -5.70 -0.97
C LYS A 429 -28.17 -5.86 -1.72
N ARG A 430 -28.13 -6.32 -2.98
CA ARG A 430 -29.33 -6.59 -3.79
C ARG A 430 -30.19 -7.68 -3.15
N ASP A 431 -29.55 -8.72 -2.62
CA ASP A 431 -30.23 -9.91 -2.08
C ASP A 431 -30.61 -9.76 -0.60
N GLY A 432 -30.36 -8.59 0.01
CA GLY A 432 -30.69 -8.30 1.41
C GLY A 432 -29.87 -9.09 2.42
N LEU A 433 -28.67 -9.54 2.03
CA LEU A 433 -27.75 -10.31 2.88
C LEU A 433 -26.88 -9.38 3.75
N ASP A 434 -26.33 -9.95 4.83
CA ASP A 434 -25.33 -9.25 5.63
C ASP A 434 -24.09 -8.90 4.78
N ASN A 435 -23.58 -7.70 5.02
CA ASN A 435 -22.57 -7.06 4.18
C ASN A 435 -21.51 -6.32 5.02
N LEU A 436 -21.29 -6.81 6.25
CA LEU A 436 -20.20 -6.36 7.10
C LEU A 436 -18.89 -7.05 6.67
N TRP A 437 -17.83 -6.25 6.48
CA TRP A 437 -16.52 -6.72 6.07
C TRP A 437 -15.44 -6.28 7.05
N ILE A 438 -14.42 -7.13 7.22
CA ILE A 438 -13.24 -6.85 8.02
C ILE A 438 -12.01 -6.76 7.11
N LEU A 439 -11.26 -5.65 7.22
CA LEU A 439 -9.97 -5.49 6.55
C LEU A 439 -8.85 -5.89 7.49
N LYS A 440 -7.90 -6.70 7.02
CA LYS A 440 -6.75 -7.14 7.81
C LYS A 440 -5.44 -6.97 7.02
N PRO A 441 -4.35 -6.54 7.67
CA PRO A 441 -3.02 -6.57 7.05
C PRO A 441 -2.57 -8.01 6.76
N TRP A 442 -1.68 -8.17 5.79
CA TRP A 442 -1.26 -9.49 5.31
C TRP A 442 -0.24 -10.19 6.23
N ASN A 443 0.56 -9.41 6.98
CA ASN A 443 1.67 -9.88 7.82
C ASN A 443 1.59 -9.50 9.31
N MET A 444 0.66 -8.63 9.72
CA MET A 444 0.49 -8.33 11.15
C MET A 444 -0.60 -9.22 11.73
N ALA A 445 -0.28 -9.90 12.84
CA ALA A 445 -1.18 -10.79 13.57
C ALA A 445 -2.42 -10.02 14.03
#